data_AF-A0A2K0UCR1-F1
#
_entry.id   AF-A0A2K0UCR1-F1
#
_cell.length_a   1.000
_cell.length_b   1.000
_cell.length_c   1.000
_cell.angle_alpha   90.00
_cell.angle_beta   90.00
_cell.angle_gamma   90.00
#
_symmetry.space_group_name_H-M   'P 1'
#
loop_
_entity.id
_entity.type
_entity.pdbx_description
1 polymer ?
#
loop_
_entity_poly.entity_id
_entity_poly.type
_entity_poly.pdbx_seq_one_letter_code
_entity_poly.pdbx_strand_id
1 'polypeptide(L)'
;MSRQGDMIKELRGRKLSSLEAFLKQKIDEVHKDKMKVVKYGAEASGSSETEDKESFASEIKRHKDMVRISEKVCKKALKAVTIERVSQNISDVCATVESTALAGKFNVDGPDMTGQNITMVHADQRSFAVAGMANNFDFTSLVSQKINDRMVDGM
;
A
#
# COMPACT_ATOMS: atom_id res chain seq x y z
N MET A 1 15.90 -14.04 -16.76
CA MET A 1 15.20 -12.80 -17.19
C MET A 1 16.11 -11.99 -18.10
N SER A 2 15.59 -11.06 -18.92
CA SER A 2 16.39 -10.24 -19.85
C SER A 2 16.67 -8.85 -19.29
N ARG A 3 17.86 -8.29 -19.60
CA ARG A 3 18.30 -6.95 -19.13
C ARG A 3 17.29 -5.83 -19.40
N GLN A 4 16.57 -5.92 -20.52
CA GLN A 4 15.53 -4.97 -20.91
C GLN A 4 14.30 -5.01 -19.98
N GLY A 5 13.94 -6.20 -19.47
CA GLY A 5 12.81 -6.36 -18.55
C GLY A 5 13.04 -5.70 -17.20
N ASP A 6 14.28 -5.69 -16.71
CA ASP A 6 14.62 -5.11 -15.40
C ASP A 6 14.71 -3.58 -15.46
N MET A 7 15.27 -3.01 -16.55
CA MET A 7 15.20 -1.56 -16.83
C MET A 7 13.75 -1.02 -16.85
N ILE A 8 12.80 -1.78 -17.39
CA ILE A 8 11.38 -1.40 -17.44
C ILE A 8 10.75 -1.38 -16.04
N LYS A 9 11.09 -2.37 -15.18
CA LYS A 9 10.60 -2.42 -13.79
C LYS A 9 11.10 -1.23 -12.97
N GLU A 10 12.40 -0.90 -13.08
CA GLU A 10 12.98 0.25 -12.37
C GLU A 10 12.32 1.58 -12.80
N LEU A 11 12.12 1.78 -14.10
CA LEU A 11 11.49 2.99 -14.62
C LEU A 11 10.03 3.13 -14.14
N ARG A 12 9.28 2.01 -14.07
CA ARG A 12 7.93 1.97 -13.47
C ARG A 12 7.97 2.36 -11.99
N GLY A 13 8.89 1.78 -11.21
CA GLY A 13 9.07 2.09 -9.79
C GLY A 13 9.36 3.58 -9.52
N ARG A 14 10.29 4.19 -10.28
CA ARG A 14 10.62 5.62 -10.16
C ARG A 14 9.41 6.53 -10.46
N LYS A 15 8.64 6.21 -11.52
CA LYS A 15 7.43 6.97 -11.89
C LYS A 15 6.35 6.90 -10.80
N LEU A 16 6.10 5.71 -10.26
CA LEU A 16 5.11 5.52 -9.19
C LEU A 16 5.51 6.25 -7.89
N SER A 17 6.78 6.21 -7.50
CA SER A 17 7.28 6.93 -6.32
C SER A 17 7.18 8.46 -6.47
N SER A 18 7.50 9.00 -7.65
CA SER A 18 7.35 10.44 -7.94
C SER A 18 5.88 10.87 -7.88
N LEU A 19 4.98 10.07 -8.48
CA LEU A 19 3.54 10.31 -8.43
C LEU A 19 2.97 10.23 -7.00
N GLU A 20 3.46 9.30 -6.18
CA GLU A 20 3.08 9.19 -4.76
C GLU A 20 3.47 10.48 -3.98
N ALA A 21 4.68 10.99 -4.19
CA ALA A 21 5.15 12.23 -3.55
C ALA A 21 4.34 13.46 -3.99
N PHE A 22 4.07 13.60 -5.30
CA PHE A 22 3.23 14.66 -5.84
C PHE A 22 1.80 14.63 -5.26
N LEU A 23 1.22 13.42 -5.12
CA LEU A 23 -0.12 13.27 -4.54
C LEU A 23 -0.17 13.59 -3.04
N LYS A 24 0.90 13.34 -2.28
CA LYS A 24 1.02 13.80 -0.89
C LYS A 24 1.06 15.33 -0.83
N GLN A 25 1.93 15.98 -1.61
CA GLN A 25 1.97 17.44 -1.71
C GLN A 25 0.60 18.05 -2.07
N LYS A 26 -0.13 17.44 -3.02
CA LYS A 26 -1.47 17.91 -3.39
C LYS A 26 -2.50 17.77 -2.27
N ILE A 27 -2.39 16.77 -1.40
CA ILE A 27 -3.23 16.68 -0.20
C ILE A 27 -2.90 17.82 0.77
N ASP A 28 -1.63 18.15 0.98
CA ASP A 28 -1.21 19.25 1.86
C ASP A 28 -1.66 20.62 1.33
N GLU A 29 -1.61 20.83 0.01
CA GLU A 29 -2.17 22.03 -0.65
C GLU A 29 -3.69 22.12 -0.45
N VAL A 30 -4.42 21.03 -0.68
CA VAL A 30 -5.87 20.96 -0.45
C VAL A 30 -6.22 21.19 1.03
N HIS A 31 -5.38 20.76 1.97
CA HIS A 31 -5.55 21.06 3.40
C HIS A 31 -5.33 22.54 3.73
N LYS A 32 -4.34 23.20 3.11
CA LYS A 32 -4.16 24.67 3.23
C LYS A 32 -5.38 25.42 2.68
N ASP A 33 -5.88 25.02 1.51
CA ASP A 33 -7.05 25.67 0.92
C ASP A 33 -8.31 25.44 1.76
N LYS A 34 -8.52 24.23 2.30
CA LYS A 34 -9.58 23.93 3.28
C LYS A 34 -9.58 24.89 4.48
N MET A 35 -8.40 25.20 5.03
CA MET A 35 -8.28 26.19 6.11
C MET A 35 -8.64 27.61 5.65
N LYS A 36 -8.25 28.02 4.43
CA LYS A 36 -8.67 29.31 3.84
C LYS A 36 -10.19 29.39 3.70
N VAL A 37 -10.86 28.34 3.19
CA VAL A 37 -12.33 28.35 3.02
C VAL A 37 -13.08 28.43 4.36
N VAL A 38 -12.51 27.84 5.42
CA VAL A 38 -13.03 28.00 6.79
C VAL A 38 -12.88 29.45 7.26
N LYS A 39 -11.70 30.06 7.06
CA LYS A 39 -11.45 31.46 7.41
C LYS A 39 -12.39 32.42 6.67
N TYR A 40 -12.48 32.34 5.33
CA TYR A 40 -13.38 33.18 4.54
C TYR A 40 -14.85 32.98 4.92
N GLY A 41 -15.26 31.75 5.27
CA GLY A 41 -16.60 31.47 5.78
C GLY A 41 -16.91 32.13 7.13
N ALA A 42 -15.92 32.27 8.01
CA ALA A 42 -16.07 32.99 9.27
C ALA A 42 -16.14 34.51 9.03
N GLU A 43 -15.27 35.05 8.19
CA GLU A 43 -15.25 36.47 7.81
C GLU A 43 -16.57 36.90 7.12
N ALA A 44 -17.09 36.08 6.21
CA ALA A 44 -18.40 36.27 5.56
C ALA A 44 -19.55 36.41 6.57
N SER A 45 -19.50 35.63 7.66
CA SER A 45 -20.56 35.57 8.67
C SER A 45 -20.56 36.77 9.62
N GLY A 46 -19.46 37.56 9.65
CA GLY A 46 -19.32 38.77 10.46
C GLY A 46 -19.66 40.08 9.74
N SER A 47 -19.83 40.07 8.41
CA SER A 47 -20.20 41.26 7.62
C SER A 47 -21.67 41.65 7.86
N SER A 48 -22.01 42.93 7.75
CA SER A 48 -23.38 43.47 7.94
C SER A 48 -24.19 43.62 6.65
N GLU A 49 -23.56 43.83 5.49
CA GLU A 49 -24.23 44.12 4.20
C GLU A 49 -25.07 42.93 3.70
N THR A 50 -26.28 43.17 3.19
CA THR A 50 -27.31 42.10 3.07
C THR A 50 -27.52 41.51 1.68
N GLU A 51 -27.28 42.24 0.58
CA GLU A 51 -27.55 41.73 -0.78
C GLU A 51 -26.39 40.88 -1.35
N ASP A 52 -25.13 41.27 -1.14
CA ASP A 52 -23.96 40.49 -1.58
C ASP A 52 -23.69 39.23 -0.73
N LYS A 53 -24.45 39.00 0.35
CA LYS A 53 -24.27 37.83 1.23
C LYS A 53 -24.67 36.52 0.59
N GLU A 54 -25.76 36.47 -0.16
CA GLU A 54 -26.28 35.20 -0.68
C GLU A 54 -25.42 34.68 -1.84
N SER A 55 -24.99 35.58 -2.73
CA SER A 55 -24.01 35.29 -3.78
C SER A 55 -22.69 34.77 -3.19
N PHE A 56 -22.11 35.50 -2.23
CA PHE A 56 -20.86 35.12 -1.57
C PHE A 56 -20.96 33.82 -0.76
N ALA A 57 -22.06 33.59 -0.04
CA ALA A 57 -22.31 32.33 0.67
C ALA A 57 -22.43 31.14 -0.31
N SER A 58 -23.06 31.35 -1.47
CA SER A 58 -23.14 30.33 -2.53
C SER A 58 -21.76 29.99 -3.12
N GLU A 59 -20.89 30.98 -3.27
CA GLU A 59 -19.53 30.80 -3.78
C GLU A 59 -18.63 30.07 -2.75
N ILE A 60 -18.69 30.47 -1.48
CA ILE A 60 -18.02 29.76 -0.38
C ILE A 60 -18.48 28.30 -0.32
N LYS A 61 -19.78 28.02 -0.50
CA LYS A 61 -20.30 26.64 -0.56
C LYS A 61 -19.70 25.86 -1.74
N ARG A 62 -19.70 26.43 -2.95
CA ARG A 62 -19.05 25.81 -4.13
C ARG A 62 -17.57 25.53 -3.89
N HIS A 63 -16.85 26.44 -3.23
CA HIS A 63 -15.43 26.28 -2.93
C HIS A 63 -15.20 25.19 -1.86
N LYS A 64 -16.05 25.09 -0.83
CA LYS A 64 -16.04 23.96 0.13
C LYS A 64 -16.25 22.61 -0.56
N ASP A 65 -17.22 22.52 -1.46
CA ASP A 65 -17.52 21.29 -2.20
C ASP A 65 -16.37 20.90 -3.16
N MET A 66 -15.78 21.88 -3.85
CA MET A 66 -14.61 21.67 -4.71
C MET A 66 -13.41 21.14 -3.92
N VAL A 67 -13.04 21.78 -2.80
CA VAL A 67 -11.95 21.34 -1.91
C VAL A 67 -12.20 19.92 -1.38
N ARG A 68 -13.44 19.60 -1.00
CA ARG A 68 -13.84 18.26 -0.54
C ARG A 68 -13.71 17.20 -1.64
N ILE A 69 -14.07 17.53 -2.88
CA ILE A 69 -13.91 16.63 -4.03
C ILE A 69 -12.43 16.41 -4.32
N SER A 70 -11.62 17.48 -4.36
CA SER A 70 -10.17 17.40 -4.55
C SER A 70 -9.50 16.54 -3.47
N GLU A 71 -9.86 16.70 -2.19
CA GLU A 71 -9.33 15.87 -1.10
C GLU A 71 -9.63 14.38 -1.33
N LYS A 72 -10.87 14.07 -1.74
CA LYS A 72 -11.32 12.69 -2.03
C LYS A 72 -10.60 12.09 -3.24
N VAL A 73 -10.37 12.88 -4.29
CA VAL A 73 -9.67 12.45 -5.51
C VAL A 73 -8.19 12.21 -5.21
N CYS A 74 -7.50 13.15 -4.59
CA CYS A 74 -6.08 13.00 -4.25
C CYS A 74 -5.83 11.81 -3.32
N LYS A 75 -6.68 11.59 -2.31
CA LYS A 75 -6.59 10.40 -1.43
C LYS A 75 -6.85 9.09 -2.17
N LYS A 76 -7.81 9.04 -3.10
CA LYS A 76 -8.06 7.84 -3.93
C LYS A 76 -6.90 7.55 -4.87
N ALA A 77 -6.37 8.57 -5.56
CA ALA A 77 -5.23 8.44 -6.45
C ALA A 77 -3.98 8.00 -5.67
N LEU A 78 -3.71 8.60 -4.50
CA LEU A 78 -2.60 8.21 -3.64
C LEU A 78 -2.68 6.74 -3.26
N LYS A 79 -3.86 6.28 -2.79
CA LYS A 79 -4.10 4.87 -2.47
C LYS A 79 -3.84 3.95 -3.67
N ALA A 80 -4.35 4.28 -4.85
CA ALA A 80 -4.14 3.47 -6.06
C ALA A 80 -2.67 3.40 -6.48
N VAL A 81 -1.93 4.51 -6.40
CA VAL A 81 -0.50 4.56 -6.74
C VAL A 81 0.35 3.79 -5.74
N THR A 82 0.01 3.84 -4.44
CA THR A 82 0.67 3.00 -3.44
C THR A 82 0.35 1.51 -3.68
N ILE A 83 -0.89 1.16 -4.01
CA ILE A 83 -1.29 -0.23 -4.36
C ILE A 83 -0.57 -0.74 -5.61
N GLU A 84 -0.28 0.11 -6.58
CA GLU A 84 0.51 -0.30 -7.75
C GLU A 84 2.01 -0.43 -7.40
N ARG A 85 2.54 0.48 -6.56
CA ARG A 85 3.99 0.58 -6.27
C ARG A 85 4.58 -0.64 -5.56
N VAL A 86 3.88 -1.20 -4.57
CA VAL A 86 4.45 -2.23 -3.68
C VAL A 86 4.09 -3.69 -4.07
N SER A 87 3.51 -3.89 -5.26
CA SER A 87 2.95 -5.16 -5.75
C SER A 87 3.99 -6.09 -6.39
N GLN A 88 3.73 -7.41 -6.45
CA GLN A 88 4.68 -8.47 -6.92
C GLN A 88 3.99 -9.39 -8.00
N ASN A 89 4.61 -10.42 -8.62
CA ASN A 89 4.00 -11.31 -9.68
C ASN A 89 4.23 -12.87 -9.60
N ILE A 90 3.21 -13.70 -9.93
CA ILE A 90 2.98 -15.12 -9.48
C ILE A 90 3.24 -16.18 -10.53
N SER A 91 3.55 -17.41 -10.07
CA SER A 91 3.35 -18.73 -10.73
C SER A 91 4.45 -19.77 -10.40
N ASP A 92 4.10 -20.95 -9.86
CA ASP A 92 4.94 -22.20 -9.78
C ASP A 92 5.56 -22.58 -8.38
N VAL A 93 4.79 -22.57 -7.29
CA VAL A 93 5.26 -22.95 -5.92
C VAL A 93 5.01 -24.45 -5.65
N CYS A 94 6.00 -25.20 -5.15
CA CYS A 94 5.92 -26.65 -4.86
C CYS A 94 6.77 -27.06 -3.64
N ALA A 95 6.43 -28.19 -3.00
CA ALA A 95 7.34 -28.90 -2.12
C ALA A 95 7.15 -30.43 -2.21
N THR A 96 8.22 -31.22 -2.04
CA THR A 96 8.17 -32.70 -2.15
C THR A 96 9.01 -33.37 -1.05
N VAL A 97 8.70 -34.63 -0.70
CA VAL A 97 9.45 -35.47 0.27
C VAL A 97 9.68 -34.75 1.62
N GLU A 98 8.65 -34.56 2.45
CA GLU A 98 8.70 -33.87 3.76
C GLU A 98 9.34 -32.47 3.75
N SER A 99 9.30 -31.77 2.61
CA SER A 99 9.81 -30.41 2.50
C SER A 99 8.72 -29.36 2.72
N THR A 100 9.10 -28.09 2.69
CA THR A 100 8.17 -26.97 2.86
C THR A 100 8.55 -25.83 1.92
N ALA A 101 7.57 -25.08 1.41
CA ALA A 101 7.80 -23.87 0.62
C ALA A 101 6.77 -22.81 1.00
N LEU A 102 7.23 -21.61 1.36
CA LEU A 102 6.39 -20.43 1.63
C LEU A 102 6.57 -19.39 0.51
N ALA A 103 5.56 -18.55 0.27
CA ALA A 103 5.59 -17.52 -0.77
C ALA A 103 4.63 -16.36 -0.44
N GLY A 104 5.01 -15.47 0.48
CA GLY A 104 4.13 -14.45 1.03
C GLY A 104 4.86 -13.33 1.80
N LYS A 105 4.20 -12.20 2.06
CA LYS A 105 4.63 -11.16 2.99
C LYS A 105 4.13 -11.58 4.37
N PHE A 106 5.05 -11.86 5.29
CA PHE A 106 4.78 -12.31 6.65
C PHE A 106 5.20 -11.19 7.62
N ASN A 107 4.30 -10.82 8.55
CA ASN A 107 4.52 -9.93 9.70
C ASN A 107 5.12 -8.51 9.46
N VAL A 108 5.28 -8.03 8.23
CA VAL A 108 5.88 -6.72 7.93
C VAL A 108 5.10 -5.58 8.60
N ASP A 109 5.78 -4.76 9.41
CA ASP A 109 5.13 -3.64 10.11
C ASP A 109 4.91 -2.41 9.21
N GLY A 110 3.74 -1.78 9.36
CA GLY A 110 3.31 -0.60 8.61
C GLY A 110 2.23 -0.89 7.55
N PRO A 111 1.65 0.14 6.91
CA PRO A 111 0.61 -0.02 5.90
C PRO A 111 1.22 -0.48 4.56
N ASP A 112 1.65 -1.75 4.48
CA ASP A 112 2.13 -2.34 3.24
C ASP A 112 0.93 -2.58 2.31
N MET A 113 0.66 -1.61 1.46
CA MET A 113 -0.59 -1.45 0.72
C MET A 113 -0.76 -2.43 -0.46
N THR A 114 -0.26 -3.66 -0.36
CA THR A 114 -0.32 -4.64 -1.46
C THR A 114 -0.37 -6.12 -1.08
N GLY A 115 -1.31 -6.81 -1.71
CA GLY A 115 -1.10 -8.20 -2.12
C GLY A 115 0.01 -8.30 -3.17
N GLN A 116 0.75 -9.40 -3.11
CA GLN A 116 1.94 -9.72 -3.88
C GLN A 116 1.56 -10.50 -5.12
N ASN A 117 2.55 -11.22 -5.64
CA ASN A 117 2.49 -12.48 -6.31
C ASN A 117 4.00 -12.90 -6.50
N ILE A 118 4.40 -14.17 -6.58
CA ILE A 118 5.80 -14.69 -6.59
C ILE A 118 5.89 -15.88 -7.56
N THR A 119 6.88 -15.99 -8.47
CA THR A 119 6.87 -17.10 -9.45
C THR A 119 7.23 -18.47 -8.87
N MET A 120 8.32 -19.11 -9.31
CA MET A 120 8.58 -20.49 -8.89
C MET A 120 9.16 -20.54 -7.47
N VAL A 121 8.68 -21.46 -6.62
CA VAL A 121 9.27 -21.72 -5.29
C VAL A 121 9.18 -23.22 -4.97
N HIS A 122 10.17 -24.00 -5.39
CA HIS A 122 10.20 -25.47 -5.19
C HIS A 122 11.12 -25.84 -4.00
N ALA A 123 10.74 -26.87 -3.23
CA ALA A 123 11.56 -27.42 -2.14
C ALA A 123 11.43 -28.96 -2.05
N ASP A 124 12.50 -29.73 -2.23
CA ASP A 124 12.47 -31.20 -2.21
C ASP A 124 13.37 -31.82 -1.12
N GLN A 125 13.20 -33.12 -0.87
CA GLN A 125 14.12 -33.95 -0.06
C GLN A 125 14.35 -33.44 1.39
N ARG A 126 13.25 -33.27 2.12
CA ARG A 126 13.13 -32.88 3.53
C ARG A 126 13.54 -31.42 3.86
N SER A 127 13.58 -30.54 2.85
CA SER A 127 14.06 -29.15 2.92
C SER A 127 13.00 -28.12 3.33
N PHE A 128 13.34 -26.83 3.36
CA PHE A 128 12.42 -25.73 3.66
C PHE A 128 12.80 -24.50 2.81
N ALA A 129 11.82 -23.87 2.16
CA ALA A 129 11.96 -22.68 1.33
C ALA A 129 10.95 -21.60 1.73
N VAL A 130 11.28 -20.34 1.45
CA VAL A 130 10.44 -19.16 1.67
C VAL A 130 10.70 -18.14 0.57
N ALA A 131 9.64 -17.49 0.13
CA ALA A 131 9.67 -16.34 -0.74
C ALA A 131 8.65 -15.30 -0.23
N GLY A 132 8.75 -14.08 -0.74
CA GLY A 132 8.07 -12.91 -0.16
C GLY A 132 8.75 -12.43 1.12
N MET A 133 8.15 -11.46 1.82
CA MET A 133 8.77 -10.82 2.99
C MET A 133 8.54 -11.63 4.26
N ALA A 134 9.37 -11.49 5.29
CA ALA A 134 9.10 -12.01 6.63
C ALA A 134 9.63 -11.06 7.71
N ASN A 135 8.97 -11.03 8.87
CA ASN A 135 9.34 -10.31 10.10
C ASN A 135 8.89 -11.18 11.29
N ASN A 136 9.43 -11.02 12.50
CA ASN A 136 9.01 -11.74 13.72
C ASN A 136 8.61 -13.23 13.52
N PHE A 137 9.27 -13.96 12.61
CA PHE A 137 8.87 -15.29 12.15
C PHE A 137 9.85 -16.31 12.72
N ASP A 138 9.37 -17.17 13.60
CA ASP A 138 10.19 -18.19 14.25
C ASP A 138 10.22 -19.47 13.42
N PHE A 139 11.40 -19.79 12.89
CA PHE A 139 11.63 -20.98 12.08
C PHE A 139 11.87 -22.27 12.91
N THR A 140 11.99 -22.19 14.24
CA THR A 140 12.39 -23.33 15.08
C THR A 140 11.32 -24.42 15.21
N SER A 141 10.04 -24.03 15.23
CA SER A 141 8.89 -24.94 15.30
C SER A 141 8.86 -25.96 14.14
N LEU A 142 9.29 -25.54 12.95
CA LEU A 142 9.36 -26.34 11.72
C LEU A 142 10.43 -27.44 11.78
N VAL A 143 11.39 -27.33 12.71
CA VAL A 143 12.47 -28.32 12.92
C VAL A 143 12.09 -29.29 14.05
N SER A 144 11.46 -28.80 15.12
CA SER A 144 11.16 -29.60 16.31
C SER A 144 10.12 -30.71 16.08
N GLN A 145 9.13 -30.49 15.22
CA GLN A 145 8.08 -31.48 14.94
C GLN A 145 8.66 -32.76 14.29
N LYS A 146 9.71 -32.64 13.47
CA LYS A 146 10.44 -33.76 12.82
C LYS A 146 11.22 -34.67 13.79
N ILE A 147 11.29 -34.32 15.09
CA ILE A 147 12.02 -35.10 16.10
C ILE A 147 11.08 -36.00 16.92
N ASN A 148 9.89 -35.51 17.30
CA ASN A 148 8.98 -36.27 18.16
C ASN A 148 8.32 -37.47 17.45
N ASP A 149 7.97 -37.34 16.16
CA ASP A 149 7.36 -38.44 15.40
C ASP A 149 8.30 -39.66 15.29
N ARG A 150 9.63 -39.44 15.33
CA ARG A 150 10.63 -40.53 15.32
C ARG A 150 10.66 -41.37 16.59
N MET A 151 10.04 -40.94 17.68
CA MET A 151 9.94 -41.74 18.92
C MET A 151 8.71 -42.65 18.96
N VAL A 152 7.75 -42.48 18.05
CA VAL A 152 6.52 -43.30 18.01
C VAL A 152 6.66 -44.48 17.04
N ASP A 153 7.28 -44.27 15.88
CA ASP A 153 7.55 -45.34 14.88
C ASP A 153 8.81 -46.18 15.20
N GLY A 154 9.26 -46.16 16.46
CA GLY A 154 10.50 -46.79 16.94
C GLY A 154 10.32 -48.07 17.78
N MET A 155 9.13 -48.68 17.75
CA MET A 155 8.78 -49.93 18.47
C MET A 155 8.14 -50.96 17.55
#